data_AF-A0A953YB53-F1
#
_entry.id   AF-A0A953YB53-F1
#
_cell.length_a   1.000
_cell.length_b   1.000
_cell.length_c   1.000
_cell.angle_alpha   90.00
_cell.angle_beta   90.00
_cell.angle_gamma   90.00
#
_symmetry.space_group_name_H-M   'P 1'
#
loop_
_entity.id
_entity.type
_entity.pdbx_description
1 polymer ?
#
loop_
_entity_poly.entity_id
_entity_poly.type
_entity_poly.pdbx_seq_one_letter_code
_entity_poly.pdbx_strand_id
1 'polypeptide(L)'
;MSDARSRILARIAAARGAPLPAANAIAAERAALLPDASATQPTFTEQDTLARFEAMATSERLTATVAHLDRMEVVPGAVAAYLADKGLPAEAAVAPVLADLDWGGVRAATAIAPNQAVAVTLAEGGVAETGSLVFRSGAETPMLHNFLGLHHIAVVRKDGIGRYLESVFGADAPALPRILTLVTGTSGTADIEAVNIRGAHGPRYLHILVLDSDPQTGERAKPAASEPVIFDDDDAYHKWLRQHPDGWVLNVRARGGPDHAVLHRATCPTLARSGASTAAGHRKVCCSSPEEVAAAARAEGRPDGTPSKCCSVCSASLAPE
;
A
#
# COMPACT_ATOMS: atom_id res chain seq x y z
N MET A 1 18.04 13.91 -47.88
CA MET A 1 17.29 14.89 -47.05
C MET A 1 17.19 14.32 -45.65
N SER A 2 17.80 14.93 -44.63
CA SER A 2 17.57 14.47 -43.27
C SER A 2 16.15 14.81 -42.85
N ASP A 3 15.38 13.77 -42.50
CA ASP A 3 14.04 13.87 -41.96
C ASP A 3 14.01 14.86 -40.77
N ALA A 4 12.91 15.62 -40.63
CA ALA A 4 12.71 16.61 -39.58
C ALA A 4 12.99 16.05 -38.17
N ARG A 5 12.66 14.78 -37.93
CA ARG A 5 13.01 14.06 -36.68
C ARG A 5 14.51 14.10 -36.39
N SER A 6 15.35 13.85 -37.40
CA SER A 6 16.80 13.82 -37.25
C SER A 6 17.37 15.20 -36.89
N ARG A 7 16.82 16.27 -37.48
CA ARG A 7 17.19 17.66 -37.12
C ARG A 7 16.78 18.01 -35.68
N ILE A 8 15.60 17.59 -35.24
CA ILE A 8 15.12 17.83 -33.87
C ILE A 8 15.99 17.09 -32.86
N LEU A 9 16.27 15.80 -33.08
CA LEU A 9 17.12 15.01 -32.19
C LEU A 9 18.55 15.53 -32.14
N ALA A 10 19.12 15.99 -33.26
CA ALA A 10 20.45 16.60 -33.30
C ALA A 10 20.50 17.92 -32.51
N ARG A 11 19.46 18.75 -32.59
CA ARG A 11 19.35 19.98 -31.79
C ARG A 11 19.22 19.69 -30.29
N ILE A 12 18.42 18.70 -29.91
CA ILE A 12 18.29 18.28 -28.50
C ILE A 12 19.64 17.76 -27.99
N ALA A 13 20.33 16.93 -28.79
CA ALA A 13 21.64 16.39 -28.43
C ALA A 13 22.69 17.51 -28.26
N ALA A 14 22.70 18.51 -29.15
CA ALA A 14 23.61 19.66 -29.06
C ALA A 14 23.25 20.62 -27.92
N ALA A 15 21.98 20.69 -27.52
CA ALA A 15 21.51 21.53 -26.42
C ALA A 15 21.62 20.86 -25.04
N ARG A 16 21.74 19.53 -24.98
CA ARG A 16 22.12 18.83 -23.75
C ARG A 16 23.53 19.24 -23.40
N GLY A 17 23.69 19.99 -22.30
CA GLY A 17 24.97 20.49 -21.81
C GLY A 17 25.93 19.39 -21.38
N ALA A 18 26.39 19.43 -20.13
CA ALA A 18 27.30 18.41 -19.62
C ALA A 18 26.70 16.99 -19.76
N PRO A 19 27.55 15.97 -20.01
CA PRO A 19 27.11 14.57 -19.97
C PRO A 19 26.45 14.27 -18.62
N LEU A 20 25.49 13.33 -18.63
CA LEU A 20 24.86 12.88 -17.38
C LEU A 20 25.95 12.35 -16.43
N PRO A 21 25.83 12.61 -15.11
CA PRO A 21 26.76 12.07 -14.14
C PRO A 21 26.85 10.54 -14.26
N ALA A 22 28.03 10.00 -14.01
CA ALA A 22 28.21 8.55 -13.99
C ALA A 22 27.34 7.94 -12.87
N ALA A 23 26.85 6.70 -13.07
CA ALA A 23 25.93 6.06 -12.14
C ALA A 23 26.47 5.95 -10.71
N ASN A 24 27.79 5.78 -10.55
CA ASN A 24 28.46 5.78 -9.25
C ASN A 24 28.44 7.15 -8.56
N ALA A 25 28.56 8.25 -9.31
CA ALA A 25 28.44 9.61 -8.78
C ALA A 25 27.01 9.87 -8.27
N ILE A 26 26.00 9.46 -9.05
CA ILE A 26 24.58 9.54 -8.63
C ILE A 26 24.33 8.71 -7.37
N ALA A 27 24.89 7.49 -7.30
CA ALA A 27 24.76 6.63 -6.13
C ALA A 27 25.44 7.22 -4.88
N ALA A 28 26.63 7.80 -5.04
CA ALA A 28 27.36 8.45 -3.95
C ALA A 28 26.63 9.71 -3.44
N GLU A 29 26.09 10.54 -4.34
CA GLU A 29 25.29 11.71 -3.98
C GLU A 29 24.00 11.29 -3.25
N ARG A 30 23.30 10.27 -3.75
CA ARG A 30 22.15 9.68 -3.04
C ARG A 30 22.54 9.21 -1.65
N ALA A 31 23.64 8.47 -1.51
CA ALA A 31 24.10 7.97 -0.22
C ALA A 31 24.47 9.09 0.77
N ALA A 32 24.89 10.26 0.27
CA ALA A 32 25.16 11.43 1.11
C ALA A 32 23.90 12.17 1.57
N LEU A 33 22.78 12.07 0.84
CA LEU A 33 21.52 12.75 1.15
C LEU A 33 20.61 11.96 2.10
N LEU A 34 20.76 10.64 2.17
CA LEU A 34 19.92 9.74 2.97
C LEU A 34 20.18 9.68 4.50
N PRO A 35 21.39 9.95 5.04
CA PRO A 35 21.68 9.68 6.46
C PRO A 35 20.92 10.55 7.46
N ASP A 36 20.49 11.75 7.05
CA ASP A 36 19.83 12.70 7.94
C ASP A 36 18.62 13.37 7.25
N ALA A 37 17.54 12.61 7.10
CA ALA A 37 16.27 13.15 6.61
C ALA A 37 15.73 14.29 7.51
N SER A 38 16.07 14.27 8.80
CA SER A 38 15.59 15.26 9.78
C SER A 38 16.10 16.68 9.49
N ALA A 39 17.25 16.81 8.81
CA ALA A 39 17.80 18.10 8.39
C ALA A 39 16.87 18.86 7.41
N THR A 40 16.02 18.15 6.68
CA THR A 40 15.12 18.73 5.66
C THR A 40 13.63 18.63 6.00
N GLN A 41 13.29 17.86 7.04
CA GLN A 41 11.91 17.68 7.46
C GLN A 41 11.36 18.94 8.14
N PRO A 42 10.09 19.30 7.89
CA PRO A 42 9.47 20.41 8.60
C PRO A 42 9.22 20.08 10.08
N THR A 43 9.39 21.09 10.94
CA THR A 43 9.22 20.95 12.38
C THR A 43 7.77 21.25 12.80
N PHE A 44 7.12 20.30 13.48
CA PHE A 44 5.77 20.48 14.07
C PHE A 44 5.59 19.62 15.34
N THR A 45 6.43 19.85 16.35
CA THR A 45 6.54 19.03 17.57
C THR A 45 5.33 19.09 18.51
N GLU A 46 4.49 20.10 18.39
CA GLU A 46 3.33 20.32 19.28
C GLU A 46 2.14 19.40 18.97
N GLN A 47 2.16 18.74 17.81
CA GLN A 47 1.09 17.85 17.36
C GLN A 47 1.61 16.42 17.20
N ASP A 48 0.84 15.47 17.72
CA ASP A 48 1.00 14.08 17.34
C ASP A 48 0.67 13.89 15.84
N THR A 49 1.00 12.70 15.32
CA THR A 49 0.87 12.40 13.90
C THR A 49 -0.57 12.50 13.40
N LEU A 50 -1.55 12.02 14.16
CA LEU A 50 -2.95 12.04 13.73
C LEU A 50 -3.51 13.46 13.80
N ALA A 51 -3.30 14.17 14.92
CA ALA A 51 -3.74 15.55 15.09
C ALA A 51 -3.15 16.47 14.00
N ARG A 52 -1.89 16.24 13.61
CA ARG A 52 -1.27 16.95 12.50
C ARG A 52 -1.94 16.62 11.16
N PHE A 53 -2.16 15.34 10.87
CA PHE A 53 -2.81 14.89 9.65
C PHE A 53 -4.19 15.54 9.48
N GLU A 54 -5.01 15.51 10.53
CA GLU A 54 -6.34 16.10 10.55
C GLU A 54 -6.28 17.61 10.35
N ALA A 55 -5.44 18.31 11.11
CA ALA A 55 -5.27 19.76 10.99
C ALA A 55 -4.89 20.18 9.55
N MET A 56 -4.04 19.40 8.89
CA MET A 56 -3.68 19.64 7.49
C MET A 56 -4.85 19.33 6.55
N ALA A 57 -5.44 18.14 6.66
CA ALA A 57 -6.52 17.66 5.79
C ALA A 57 -7.76 18.57 5.83
N THR A 58 -8.11 19.10 7.01
CA THR A 58 -9.27 19.97 7.21
C THR A 58 -8.95 21.46 7.08
N SER A 59 -7.72 21.82 6.73
CA SER A 59 -7.33 23.22 6.52
C SER A 59 -8.18 23.88 5.42
N GLU A 60 -8.28 25.22 5.43
CA GLU A 60 -9.02 25.97 4.41
C GLU A 60 -8.55 25.72 2.97
N ARG A 61 -7.31 25.25 2.81
CA ARG A 61 -6.74 24.91 1.51
C ARG A 61 -7.18 23.54 1.03
N LEU A 62 -7.20 22.53 1.91
CA LEU A 62 -7.47 21.14 1.54
C LEU A 62 -8.95 20.77 1.66
N THR A 63 -9.64 21.35 2.64
CA THR A 63 -11.10 21.31 2.83
C THR A 63 -11.72 19.91 2.89
N ALA A 64 -10.93 18.90 3.26
CA ALA A 64 -11.49 17.62 3.60
C ALA A 64 -12.30 17.72 4.91
N THR A 65 -13.22 16.79 5.11
CA THR A 65 -13.84 16.56 6.41
C THR A 65 -13.39 15.22 6.95
N VAL A 66 -13.26 15.09 8.28
CA VAL A 66 -12.80 13.86 8.93
C VAL A 66 -13.89 13.32 9.86
N ALA A 67 -14.05 12.00 9.90
CA ALA A 67 -14.80 11.29 10.93
C ALA A 67 -14.02 10.06 11.40
N HIS A 68 -14.22 9.67 12.65
CA HIS A 68 -13.53 8.53 13.27
C HIS A 68 -14.47 7.34 13.38
N LEU A 69 -13.93 6.16 13.14
CA LEU A 69 -14.65 4.89 13.18
C LEU A 69 -13.82 3.86 13.93
N ASP A 70 -14.46 3.06 14.77
CA ASP A 70 -13.74 2.07 15.58
C ASP A 70 -13.27 0.85 14.76
N ARG A 71 -14.00 0.49 13.68
CA ARG A 71 -13.77 -0.75 12.93
C ARG A 71 -14.30 -0.71 11.51
N MET A 72 -13.80 -1.60 10.66
CA MET A 72 -14.12 -1.60 9.23
C MET A 72 -15.60 -1.87 8.95
N GLU A 73 -16.27 -2.69 9.77
CA GLU A 73 -17.66 -3.10 9.49
C GLU A 73 -18.66 -1.96 9.68
N VAL A 74 -18.28 -0.86 10.33
CA VAL A 74 -19.16 0.33 10.47
C VAL A 74 -19.02 1.31 9.30
N VAL A 75 -18.05 1.12 8.41
CA VAL A 75 -17.83 1.98 7.23
C VAL A 75 -19.10 2.13 6.38
N PRO A 76 -19.86 1.07 6.04
CA PRO A 76 -21.05 1.25 5.22
C PRO A 76 -22.14 2.09 5.89
N GLY A 77 -22.30 1.95 7.21
CA GLY A 77 -23.22 2.79 7.99
C GLY A 77 -22.81 4.26 8.00
N ALA A 78 -21.51 4.53 8.15
CA ALA A 78 -20.97 5.89 8.07
C ALA A 78 -21.15 6.51 6.67
N VAL A 79 -20.94 5.72 5.61
CA VAL A 79 -21.22 6.14 4.23
C VAL A 79 -22.71 6.44 4.05
N ALA A 80 -23.61 5.58 4.54
CA ALA A 80 -25.05 5.81 4.47
C ALA A 80 -25.46 7.12 5.17
N ALA A 81 -24.90 7.39 6.36
CA ALA A 81 -25.14 8.62 7.09
C ALA A 81 -24.63 9.86 6.33
N TYR A 82 -23.43 9.78 5.73
CA TYR A 82 -22.89 10.84 4.88
C TYR A 82 -23.79 11.12 3.67
N LEU A 83 -24.24 10.07 2.98
CA LEU A 83 -25.13 10.20 1.82
C LEU A 83 -26.45 10.90 2.22
N ALA A 84 -27.04 10.51 3.35
CA ALA A 84 -28.26 11.13 3.87
C ALA A 84 -28.06 12.61 4.23
N ASP A 85 -26.97 12.95 4.93
CA ASP A 85 -26.61 14.34 5.27
C ASP A 85 -26.45 15.23 4.03
N LYS A 86 -25.86 14.68 2.97
CA LYS A 86 -25.68 15.40 1.69
C LYS A 86 -26.89 15.36 0.77
N GLY A 87 -27.97 14.67 1.16
CA GLY A 87 -29.17 14.49 0.32
C GLY A 87 -28.88 13.72 -0.97
N LEU A 88 -27.90 12.82 -0.96
CA LEU A 88 -27.49 12.00 -2.09
C LEU A 88 -28.28 10.68 -2.13
N PRO A 89 -28.47 10.07 -3.31
CA PRO A 89 -29.01 8.72 -3.39
C PRO A 89 -28.14 7.72 -2.61
N ALA A 90 -28.77 6.69 -2.05
CA ALA A 90 -28.08 5.62 -1.31
C ALA A 90 -27.34 4.66 -2.26
N GLU A 91 -26.39 5.18 -3.02
CA GLU A 91 -25.58 4.45 -3.99
C GLU A 91 -24.13 4.93 -3.96
N ALA A 92 -23.19 4.00 -4.16
CA ALA A 92 -21.77 4.32 -4.22
C ALA A 92 -21.01 3.34 -5.11
N ALA A 93 -20.02 3.84 -5.83
CA ALA A 93 -18.97 2.97 -6.37
C ALA A 93 -17.95 2.70 -5.26
N VAL A 94 -17.62 1.44 -4.99
CA VAL A 94 -16.74 1.05 -3.88
C VAL A 94 -15.54 0.30 -4.43
N ALA A 95 -14.34 0.61 -3.92
CA ALA A 95 -13.16 -0.16 -4.29
C ALA A 95 -13.38 -1.65 -3.96
N PRO A 96 -12.92 -2.59 -4.81
CA PRO A 96 -13.14 -4.03 -4.61
C PRO A 96 -12.75 -4.55 -3.22
N VAL A 97 -11.70 -3.99 -2.60
CA VAL A 97 -11.29 -4.33 -1.23
C VAL A 97 -12.38 -4.11 -0.17
N LEU A 98 -13.38 -3.27 -0.45
CA LEU A 98 -14.51 -2.97 0.44
C LEU A 98 -15.81 -3.65 -0.01
N ALA A 99 -15.79 -4.43 -1.09
CA ALA A 99 -17.00 -4.98 -1.70
C ALA A 99 -17.72 -5.99 -0.79
N ASP A 100 -16.95 -6.74 0.01
CA ASP A 100 -17.46 -7.82 0.87
C ASP A 100 -18.07 -7.31 2.20
N LEU A 101 -18.05 -5.99 2.45
CA LEU A 101 -18.73 -5.42 3.62
C LEU A 101 -20.26 -5.50 3.47
N ASP A 102 -20.97 -5.54 4.60
CA ASP A 102 -22.42 -5.45 4.59
C ASP A 102 -22.86 -4.00 4.32
N TRP A 103 -23.15 -3.70 3.06
CA TRP A 103 -23.56 -2.37 2.62
C TRP A 103 -25.01 -2.03 2.98
N GLY A 104 -25.79 -2.99 3.47
CA GLY A 104 -27.16 -2.79 3.93
C GLY A 104 -28.01 -1.98 2.95
N GLY A 105 -28.39 -0.77 3.37
CA GLY A 105 -29.25 0.14 2.60
C GLY A 105 -28.55 0.92 1.48
N VAL A 106 -27.24 0.77 1.29
CA VAL A 106 -26.49 1.42 0.21
C VAL A 106 -26.28 0.45 -0.94
N ARG A 107 -26.72 0.84 -2.15
CA ARG A 107 -26.43 0.12 -3.38
C ARG A 107 -24.95 0.31 -3.77
N ALA A 108 -24.11 -0.62 -3.34
CA ALA A 108 -22.69 -0.63 -3.64
C ALA A 108 -22.39 -1.39 -4.94
N ALA A 109 -21.49 -0.86 -5.77
CA ALA A 109 -20.97 -1.54 -6.95
C ALA A 109 -19.46 -1.28 -7.10
N THR A 110 -18.70 -2.24 -7.61
CA THR A 110 -17.25 -2.07 -7.83
C THR A 110 -16.91 -1.42 -9.17
N ALA A 111 -17.87 -1.35 -10.09
CA ALA A 111 -17.73 -0.60 -11.32
C ALA A 111 -18.00 0.90 -11.06
N ILE A 112 -17.14 1.76 -11.59
CA ILE A 112 -17.27 3.21 -11.45
C ILE A 112 -17.54 3.86 -12.81
N ALA A 113 -18.58 4.70 -12.87
CA ALA A 113 -18.92 5.48 -14.05
C ALA A 113 -18.17 6.84 -14.06
N PRO A 114 -17.95 7.47 -15.23
CA PRO A 114 -17.28 8.77 -15.32
C PRO A 114 -17.92 9.90 -14.50
N ASN A 115 -19.25 9.87 -14.30
CA ASN A 115 -19.99 10.87 -13.52
C ASN A 115 -20.55 10.27 -12.22
N GLN A 116 -19.80 9.38 -11.60
CA GLN A 116 -20.22 8.74 -10.35
C GLN A 116 -20.39 9.81 -9.26
N ALA A 117 -21.53 9.81 -8.58
CA ALA A 117 -21.77 10.77 -7.49
C ALA A 117 -20.81 10.55 -6.32
N VAL A 118 -20.70 9.30 -5.87
CA VAL A 118 -19.87 8.92 -4.71
C VAL A 118 -18.98 7.73 -5.04
N ALA A 119 -17.70 7.87 -4.70
CA ALA A 119 -16.71 6.79 -4.72
C ALA A 119 -16.15 6.56 -3.31
N VAL A 120 -16.11 5.30 -2.87
CA VAL A 120 -15.54 4.90 -1.58
C VAL A 120 -14.29 4.08 -1.80
N THR A 121 -13.21 4.42 -1.11
CA THR A 121 -11.89 3.81 -1.30
C THR A 121 -11.22 3.51 0.02
N LEU A 122 -10.24 2.60 -0.01
CA LEU A 122 -9.33 2.35 1.10
C LEU A 122 -7.95 2.88 0.72
N ALA A 123 -7.46 3.87 1.46
CA ALA A 123 -6.10 4.35 1.37
C ALA A 123 -5.16 3.35 2.06
N GLU A 124 -3.97 3.15 1.50
CA GLU A 124 -2.91 2.37 2.15
C GLU A 124 -2.44 3.05 3.44
N GLY A 125 -2.44 4.39 3.44
CA GLY A 125 -1.99 5.19 4.56
C GLY A 125 -2.21 6.67 4.33
N GLY A 126 -1.62 7.47 5.21
CA GLY A 126 -1.65 8.93 5.14
C GLY A 126 -0.29 9.54 5.47
N VAL A 127 -0.13 10.83 5.16
CA VAL A 127 1.06 11.63 5.48
C VAL A 127 0.62 12.84 6.28
N ALA A 128 1.01 12.88 7.55
CA ALA A 128 0.58 13.93 8.47
C ALA A 128 1.10 15.32 8.08
N GLU A 129 2.37 15.40 7.69
CA GLU A 129 3.02 16.64 7.25
C GLU A 129 2.17 17.45 6.26
N THR A 130 1.55 16.77 5.30
CA THR A 130 0.82 17.36 4.18
C THR A 130 -0.69 17.14 4.22
N GLY A 131 -1.19 16.28 5.12
CA GLY A 131 -2.60 15.85 5.11
C GLY A 131 -2.96 15.01 3.88
N SER A 132 -1.99 14.28 3.31
CA SER A 132 -2.18 13.50 2.08
C SER A 132 -2.61 12.07 2.38
N LEU A 133 -3.46 11.51 1.51
CA LEU A 133 -3.79 10.09 1.48
C LEU A 133 -2.94 9.37 0.44
N VAL A 134 -2.53 8.14 0.73
CA VAL A 134 -1.64 7.34 -0.13
C VAL A 134 -2.42 6.17 -0.74
N PHE A 135 -2.40 6.09 -2.06
CA PHE A 135 -3.04 5.01 -2.81
C PHE A 135 -2.03 4.32 -3.72
N ARG A 136 -1.92 3.00 -3.57
CA ARG A 136 -1.19 2.13 -4.51
C ARG A 136 -2.18 1.43 -5.42
N SER A 137 -1.96 1.54 -6.72
CA SER A 137 -2.77 0.82 -7.71
C SER A 137 -2.60 -0.69 -7.55
N GLY A 138 -3.72 -1.39 -7.55
CA GLY A 138 -3.81 -2.84 -7.52
C GLY A 138 -5.15 -3.31 -8.08
N ALA A 139 -5.33 -4.63 -8.17
CA ALA A 139 -6.62 -5.22 -8.57
C ALA A 139 -7.74 -4.82 -7.59
N GLU A 140 -7.41 -4.80 -6.29
CA GLU A 140 -8.35 -4.48 -5.21
C GLU A 140 -8.50 -2.96 -4.96
N THR A 141 -7.57 -2.17 -5.48
CA THR A 141 -7.48 -0.70 -5.31
C THR A 141 -7.29 -0.02 -6.66
N PRO A 142 -8.28 -0.09 -7.57
CA PRO A 142 -8.21 0.51 -8.90
C PRO A 142 -8.26 2.04 -8.83
N MET A 143 -7.33 2.68 -9.54
CA MET A 143 -7.09 4.12 -9.45
C MET A 143 -8.28 5.03 -9.77
N LEU A 144 -9.17 4.60 -10.66
CA LEU A 144 -10.28 5.43 -11.11
C LEU A 144 -11.23 5.85 -9.98
N HIS A 145 -11.32 5.05 -8.91
CA HIS A 145 -12.14 5.38 -7.74
C HIS A 145 -11.66 6.64 -7.00
N ASN A 146 -10.39 7.02 -7.14
CA ASN A 146 -9.84 8.22 -6.52
C ASN A 146 -10.20 9.51 -7.28
N PHE A 147 -10.73 9.41 -8.50
CA PHE A 147 -10.84 10.57 -9.41
C PHE A 147 -12.25 10.80 -9.95
N LEU A 148 -13.03 9.74 -10.20
CA LEU A 148 -14.32 9.86 -10.91
C LEU A 148 -15.50 10.18 -10.00
N GLY A 149 -15.38 9.94 -8.70
CA GLY A 149 -16.41 10.30 -7.72
C GLY A 149 -16.43 11.82 -7.47
N LEU A 150 -17.60 12.47 -7.59
CA LEU A 150 -17.73 13.87 -7.18
C LEU A 150 -17.49 14.03 -5.67
N HIS A 151 -18.01 13.08 -4.89
CA HIS A 151 -17.67 12.87 -3.48
C HIS A 151 -16.74 11.67 -3.37
N HIS A 152 -15.54 11.90 -2.84
CA HIS A 152 -14.60 10.84 -2.52
C HIS A 152 -14.62 10.59 -1.02
N ILE A 153 -15.07 9.40 -0.63
CA ILE A 153 -15.01 8.95 0.76
C ILE A 153 -13.81 8.00 0.86
N ALA A 154 -12.78 8.43 1.57
CA ALA A 154 -11.54 7.67 1.73
C ALA A 154 -11.42 7.13 3.14
N VAL A 155 -11.34 5.82 3.27
CA VAL A 155 -11.05 5.14 4.52
C VAL A 155 -9.54 5.06 4.68
N VAL A 156 -9.02 5.40 5.85
CA VAL A 156 -7.58 5.27 6.17
C VAL A 156 -7.44 4.72 7.59
N ARG A 157 -6.52 3.79 7.81
CA ARG A 157 -6.21 3.32 9.15
C ARG A 157 -5.26 4.30 9.84
N LYS A 158 -5.51 4.58 11.11
CA LYS A 158 -4.71 5.48 11.94
C LYS A 158 -3.24 5.07 12.02
N ASP A 159 -2.98 3.76 12.15
CA ASP A 159 -1.62 3.18 12.18
C ASP A 159 -0.89 3.29 10.82
N GLY A 160 -1.61 3.45 9.73
CA GLY A 160 -1.07 3.70 8.39
C GLY A 160 -0.70 5.15 8.12
N ILE A 161 -0.94 6.08 9.06
CA ILE A 161 -0.60 7.49 8.89
C ILE A 161 0.84 7.71 9.35
N GLY A 162 1.72 7.90 8.38
CA GLY A 162 3.11 8.28 8.61
C GLY A 162 3.26 9.77 8.90
N ARG A 163 4.29 10.13 9.66
CA ARG A 163 4.50 11.53 10.06
C ARG A 163 4.96 12.42 8.91
N TYR A 164 5.86 11.90 8.08
CA TYR A 164 6.53 12.63 6.99
C TYR A 164 6.39 11.89 5.66
N LEU A 165 6.59 12.61 4.56
CA LEU A 165 6.43 12.05 3.21
C LEU A 165 7.33 10.84 2.94
N GLU A 166 8.53 10.80 3.54
CA GLU A 166 9.48 9.70 3.38
C GLU A 166 8.94 8.37 3.90
N SER A 167 7.95 8.38 4.80
CA SER A 167 7.29 7.16 5.29
C SER A 167 6.64 6.34 4.16
N VAL A 168 6.29 6.97 3.04
CA VAL A 168 5.72 6.31 1.85
C VAL A 168 6.79 5.53 1.07
N PHE A 169 8.05 5.91 1.18
CA PHE A 169 9.18 5.44 0.37
C PHE A 169 10.31 4.80 1.20
N GLY A 170 10.10 4.59 2.50
CA GLY A 170 11.10 4.02 3.41
C GLY A 170 11.55 2.61 3.02
N ALA A 171 12.59 2.10 3.67
CA ALA A 171 13.15 0.78 3.37
C ALA A 171 12.12 -0.36 3.49
N ASP A 172 11.17 -0.22 4.42
CA ASP A 172 10.06 -1.17 4.64
C ASP A 172 8.81 -0.88 3.77
N ALA A 173 8.92 0.05 2.81
CA ALA A 173 7.82 0.35 1.91
C ALA A 173 7.65 -0.79 0.90
N PRO A 174 6.40 -1.14 0.54
CA PRO A 174 6.14 -2.11 -0.51
C PRO A 174 6.81 -1.68 -1.83
N ALA A 175 7.10 -2.67 -2.68
CA ALA A 175 7.55 -2.40 -4.04
C ALA A 175 6.64 -1.38 -4.74
N LEU A 176 7.24 -0.50 -5.54
CA LEU A 176 6.48 0.55 -6.23
C LEU A 176 5.43 -0.09 -7.16
N PRO A 177 4.16 0.32 -7.06
CA PRO A 177 3.11 -0.16 -7.94
C PRO A 177 3.25 0.47 -9.32
N ARG A 178 2.37 0.07 -10.26
CA ARG A 178 2.29 0.72 -11.58
C ARG A 178 1.98 2.22 -11.48
N ILE A 179 1.17 2.59 -10.48
CA ILE A 179 0.77 3.95 -10.16
C ILE A 179 0.70 4.08 -8.63
N LEU A 180 1.45 5.04 -8.09
CA LEU A 180 1.33 5.54 -6.72
C LEU A 180 0.69 6.93 -6.80
N THR A 181 -0.33 7.20 -6.00
CA THR A 181 -1.01 8.49 -5.98
C THR A 181 -1.08 9.01 -4.55
N LEU A 182 -0.67 10.26 -4.38
CA LEU A 182 -0.85 11.02 -3.17
C LEU A 182 -1.97 12.03 -3.42
N VAL A 183 -3.07 11.89 -2.70
CA VAL A 183 -4.24 12.80 -2.80
C VAL A 183 -4.20 13.76 -1.62
N THR A 184 -4.09 15.05 -1.91
CA THR A 184 -3.95 16.10 -0.89
C THR A 184 -5.12 17.06 -0.99
N GLY A 185 -6.17 16.80 -0.21
CA GLY A 185 -7.40 17.62 -0.21
C GLY A 185 -8.32 17.41 -1.41
N THR A 186 -9.33 18.26 -1.52
CA THR A 186 -10.28 18.28 -2.64
C THR A 186 -9.62 18.75 -3.94
N SER A 187 -10.13 18.30 -5.07
CA SER A 187 -9.73 18.85 -6.37
C SER A 187 -10.21 20.30 -6.51
N GLY A 188 -9.28 21.19 -6.85
CA GLY A 188 -9.59 22.58 -7.14
C GLY A 188 -8.64 23.15 -8.18
N THR A 189 -9.15 24.08 -8.97
CA THR A 189 -8.38 24.85 -9.95
C THR A 189 -8.62 26.33 -9.68
N ALA A 190 -7.55 27.11 -9.59
CA ALA A 190 -7.68 28.55 -9.56
C ALA A 190 -7.61 29.08 -11.00
N ASP A 191 -8.56 29.92 -11.39
CA ASP A 191 -8.44 30.69 -12.64
C ASP A 191 -7.39 31.81 -12.46
N ILE A 192 -7.07 32.56 -13.53
CA ILE A 192 -6.12 33.68 -13.54
C ILE A 192 -6.43 34.73 -12.47
N GLU A 193 -7.70 34.86 -12.10
CA GLU A 193 -8.18 35.76 -11.03
C GLU A 193 -8.00 35.17 -9.60
N ALA A 194 -7.31 34.03 -9.48
CA ALA A 194 -7.04 33.29 -8.25
C ALA A 194 -8.29 32.80 -7.48
N VAL A 195 -9.45 32.77 -8.15
CA VAL A 195 -10.69 32.21 -7.58
C VAL A 195 -10.64 30.68 -7.67
N ASN A 196 -10.65 30.00 -6.52
CA ASN A 196 -10.60 28.55 -6.46
C ASN A 196 -11.97 27.94 -6.82
N ILE A 197 -12.02 27.24 -7.96
CA ILE A 197 -13.16 26.44 -8.41
C ILE A 197 -12.89 24.98 -8.05
N ARG A 198 -13.73 24.40 -7.20
CA ARG A 198 -13.60 22.99 -6.76
C ARG A 198 -14.30 22.02 -7.71
N GLY A 199 -13.69 20.86 -7.93
CA GLY A 199 -14.27 19.73 -8.65
C GLY A 199 -14.05 19.71 -10.16
N ALA A 200 -13.13 20.51 -10.70
CA ALA A 200 -12.90 20.58 -12.15
C ALA A 200 -12.15 19.36 -12.72
N HIS A 201 -11.26 18.75 -11.92
CA HIS A 201 -10.36 17.67 -12.37
C HIS A 201 -10.40 16.42 -11.49
N GLY A 202 -11.35 16.34 -10.57
CA GLY A 202 -11.44 15.26 -9.60
C GLY A 202 -12.50 15.57 -8.53
N PRO A 203 -12.45 14.89 -7.38
CA PRO A 203 -13.47 15.01 -6.36
C PRO A 203 -13.62 16.44 -5.85
N ARG A 204 -14.84 16.97 -5.90
CA ARG A 204 -15.19 18.27 -5.32
C ARG A 204 -15.22 18.22 -3.80
N TYR A 205 -15.55 17.06 -3.25
CA TYR A 205 -15.64 16.80 -1.82
C TYR A 205 -14.76 15.60 -1.46
N LEU A 206 -14.03 15.73 -0.36
CA LEU A 206 -13.23 14.67 0.23
C LEU A 206 -13.69 14.47 1.68
N HIS A 207 -14.15 13.28 1.99
CA HIS A 207 -14.49 12.87 3.35
C HIS A 207 -13.58 11.72 3.76
N ILE A 208 -12.84 11.90 4.86
CA ILE A 208 -11.87 10.93 5.34
C ILE A 208 -12.47 10.22 6.56
N LEU A 209 -12.55 8.90 6.47
CA LEU A 209 -12.94 8.03 7.56
C LEU A 209 -11.66 7.45 8.17
N VAL A 210 -11.24 7.98 9.33
CA VAL A 210 -10.10 7.46 10.07
C VAL A 210 -10.58 6.28 10.89
N LEU A 211 -10.10 5.09 10.54
CA LEU A 211 -10.28 3.90 11.35
C LEU A 211 -9.27 3.91 12.48
N ASP A 212 -9.75 3.88 13.72
CA ASP A 212 -8.88 3.63 14.85
C ASP A 212 -8.20 2.28 14.68
N SER A 213 -6.98 2.19 15.21
CA SER A 213 -6.28 0.93 15.30
C SER A 213 -7.12 0.01 16.18
N ASP A 214 -7.43 -1.18 15.68
CA ASP A 214 -7.86 -2.27 16.55
C ASP A 214 -6.78 -2.35 17.65
N PRO A 215 -7.10 -2.47 18.94
CA PRO A 215 -6.09 -2.73 19.98
C PRO A 215 -5.19 -3.95 19.66
N GLN A 216 -5.56 -4.77 18.67
CA GLN A 216 -4.70 -5.82 18.10
C GLN A 216 -3.78 -5.40 16.94
N THR A 217 -3.96 -4.22 16.33
CA THR A 217 -3.15 -3.70 15.21
C THR A 217 -2.37 -2.42 15.55
N GLY A 218 -2.25 -2.07 16.84
CA GLY A 218 -1.52 -0.92 17.36
C GLY A 218 0.01 -1.03 17.30
N GLU A 219 0.54 -1.28 16.12
CA GLU A 219 1.90 -1.12 15.60
C GLU A 219 1.72 -1.58 14.14
N ARG A 220 2.58 -1.19 13.17
CA ARG A 220 2.85 -2.20 12.14
C ARG A 220 3.41 -3.35 12.95
N ALA A 221 2.56 -4.29 13.34
CA ALA A 221 2.96 -5.39 14.19
C ALA A 221 4.14 -5.98 13.43
N LYS A 222 5.35 -5.86 13.99
CA LYS A 222 6.28 -6.98 13.90
C LYS A 222 5.37 -8.15 14.27
N PRO A 223 4.99 -9.03 13.33
CA PRO A 223 3.89 -9.94 13.54
C PRO A 223 4.16 -10.60 14.89
N ALA A 224 3.27 -10.38 15.86
CA ALA A 224 3.38 -11.00 17.16
C ALA A 224 3.58 -12.48 16.84
N ALA A 225 4.71 -13.06 17.27
CA ALA A 225 5.19 -14.36 16.82
C ALA A 225 4.01 -15.33 16.69
N SER A 226 3.49 -15.44 15.47
CA SER A 226 2.36 -16.28 15.17
C SER A 226 3.00 -17.60 14.80
N GLU A 227 2.60 -18.68 15.44
CA GLU A 227 3.24 -19.97 15.15
C GLU A 227 3.20 -20.24 13.64
N PRO A 228 4.30 -20.77 13.05
CA PRO A 228 4.34 -21.05 11.64
C PRO A 228 3.13 -21.87 11.22
N VAL A 229 2.37 -21.40 10.23
CA VAL A 229 1.10 -22.01 9.84
C VAL A 229 1.33 -23.04 8.75
N ILE A 230 0.75 -24.22 8.91
CA ILE A 230 0.70 -25.25 7.87
C ILE A 230 -0.75 -25.40 7.45
N PHE A 231 -1.01 -25.18 6.16
CA PHE A 231 -2.34 -25.35 5.59
C PHE A 231 -2.48 -26.76 5.02
N ASP A 232 -3.65 -27.36 5.18
CA ASP A 232 -4.09 -28.60 4.55
C ASP A 232 -4.99 -28.36 3.33
N ASP A 233 -5.43 -27.11 3.13
CA ASP A 233 -6.29 -26.65 2.03
C ASP A 233 -5.60 -25.62 1.13
N ASP A 234 -5.79 -25.78 -0.19
CA ASP A 234 -5.15 -24.95 -1.22
C ASP A 234 -5.71 -23.52 -1.24
N ASP A 235 -7.01 -23.35 -1.02
CA ASP A 235 -7.67 -22.03 -1.05
C ASP A 235 -7.23 -21.17 0.14
N ALA A 236 -7.17 -21.76 1.34
CA ALA A 236 -6.66 -21.12 2.55
C ALA A 236 -5.17 -20.75 2.40
N TYR A 237 -4.37 -21.64 1.82
CA TYR A 237 -2.96 -21.36 1.53
C TYR A 237 -2.78 -20.21 0.55
N HIS A 238 -3.50 -20.20 -0.58
CA HIS A 238 -3.40 -19.12 -1.57
C HIS A 238 -3.96 -17.80 -1.03
N LYS A 239 -5.00 -17.85 -0.18
CA LYS A 239 -5.49 -16.68 0.55
C LYS A 239 -4.39 -16.11 1.46
N TRP A 240 -3.69 -16.96 2.20
CA TRP A 240 -2.58 -16.53 3.05
C TRP A 240 -1.46 -15.87 2.24
N LEU A 241 -1.05 -16.46 1.10
CA LEU A 241 -0.02 -15.86 0.22
C LEU A 241 -0.40 -14.45 -0.25
N ARG A 242 -1.68 -14.20 -0.56
CA ARG A 242 -2.17 -12.88 -0.98
C ARG A 242 -2.17 -11.87 0.17
N GLN A 243 -2.44 -12.32 1.39
CA GLN A 243 -2.50 -11.48 2.58
C GLN A 243 -1.11 -11.19 3.18
N HIS A 244 -0.10 -12.00 2.88
CA HIS A 244 1.25 -11.91 3.47
C HIS A 244 2.33 -11.75 2.38
N PRO A 245 2.33 -10.65 1.60
CA PRO A 245 3.31 -10.45 0.52
C PRO A 245 4.76 -10.38 1.00
N ASP A 246 4.97 -10.01 2.26
CA ASP A 246 6.28 -9.99 2.92
C ASP A 246 6.64 -11.29 3.63
N GLY A 247 5.71 -12.24 3.66
CA GLY A 247 5.91 -13.54 4.29
C GLY A 247 6.89 -14.45 3.55
N TRP A 248 7.22 -15.54 4.21
CA TRP A 248 8.08 -16.61 3.74
C TRP A 248 7.33 -17.92 3.72
N VAL A 249 7.76 -18.82 2.85
CA VAL A 249 7.28 -20.21 2.84
C VAL A 249 8.48 -21.13 2.84
N LEU A 250 8.58 -21.97 3.87
CA LEU A 250 9.55 -23.03 3.95
C LEU A 250 8.92 -24.32 3.40
N ASN A 251 9.41 -24.76 2.25
CA ASN A 251 8.97 -26.00 1.64
C ASN A 251 9.83 -27.15 2.18
N VAL A 252 9.21 -28.07 2.91
CA VAL A 252 9.90 -29.16 3.61
C VAL A 252 9.29 -30.51 3.25
N ARG A 253 10.06 -31.61 3.33
CA ARG A 253 9.56 -32.94 2.98
C ARG A 253 8.66 -33.49 4.10
N ALA A 254 7.50 -34.02 3.74
CA ALA A 254 6.56 -34.65 4.68
C ALA A 254 7.15 -35.90 5.38
N ARG A 255 8.13 -36.55 4.75
CA ARG A 255 8.97 -37.62 5.33
C ARG A 255 10.42 -37.41 4.90
N GLY A 256 11.17 -36.58 5.60
CA GLY A 256 12.58 -36.37 5.30
C GLY A 256 13.28 -35.48 6.33
N GLY A 257 14.54 -35.79 6.63
CA GLY A 257 15.39 -35.02 7.54
C GLY A 257 15.86 -33.67 6.96
N PRO A 258 16.83 -33.01 7.62
CA PRO A 258 17.15 -31.58 7.48
C PRO A 258 17.67 -31.10 6.11
N ASP A 259 17.78 -32.00 5.13
CA ASP A 259 18.44 -31.77 3.84
C ASP A 259 17.53 -31.08 2.81
N HIS A 260 16.22 -30.97 3.07
CA HIS A 260 15.26 -30.39 2.14
C HIS A 260 14.32 -29.41 2.82
N ALA A 261 14.88 -28.27 3.23
CA ALA A 261 14.14 -27.09 3.70
C ALA A 261 14.43 -25.92 2.76
N VAL A 262 13.58 -25.71 1.77
CA VAL A 262 13.79 -24.69 0.72
C VAL A 262 12.99 -23.44 1.06
N LEU A 263 13.68 -22.30 1.23
CA LEU A 263 13.03 -21.03 1.56
C LEU A 263 12.56 -20.30 0.30
N HIS A 264 11.32 -19.83 0.34
CA HIS A 264 10.70 -18.97 -0.67
C HIS A 264 10.15 -17.70 -0.03
N ARG A 265 10.02 -16.63 -0.81
CA ARG A 265 9.10 -15.52 -0.49
C ARG A 265 7.66 -15.95 -0.79
N ALA A 266 6.68 -15.46 -0.05
CA ALA A 266 5.27 -15.70 -0.31
C ALA A 266 4.85 -15.25 -1.72
N THR A 267 5.48 -14.20 -2.25
CA THR A 267 5.28 -13.71 -3.63
C THR A 267 6.00 -14.52 -4.71
N CYS A 268 6.66 -15.63 -4.36
CA CYS A 268 7.39 -16.44 -5.33
C CYS A 268 6.44 -17.03 -6.39
N PRO A 269 6.67 -16.80 -7.69
CA PRO A 269 5.77 -17.28 -8.75
C PRO A 269 5.72 -18.81 -8.85
N THR A 270 6.72 -19.51 -8.30
CA THR A 270 6.72 -20.98 -8.22
C THR A 270 5.72 -21.49 -7.19
N LEU A 271 5.38 -20.70 -6.16
CA LEU A 271 4.40 -21.04 -5.14
C LEU A 271 2.96 -20.88 -5.65
N ALA A 272 2.69 -19.82 -6.43
CA ALA A 272 1.37 -19.55 -7.00
C ALA A 272 0.82 -20.69 -7.89
N ARG A 273 1.72 -21.55 -8.40
CA ARG A 273 1.37 -22.71 -9.26
C ARG A 273 1.33 -24.03 -8.48
N SER A 274 1.41 -23.99 -7.15
CA SER A 274 1.49 -25.17 -6.29
C SER A 274 0.55 -25.06 -5.10
N GLY A 275 -0.09 -26.19 -4.72
CA GLY A 275 -1.01 -26.28 -3.58
C GLY A 275 -0.31 -26.30 -2.21
N ALA A 276 -1.08 -26.23 -1.14
CA ALA A 276 -0.65 -26.29 0.26
C ALA A 276 0.13 -27.58 0.57
N SER A 277 -0.34 -28.69 0.00
CA SER A 277 0.33 -29.98 -0.03
C SER A 277 0.61 -30.37 -1.48
N THR A 278 1.85 -30.72 -1.80
CA THR A 278 2.15 -31.25 -3.13
C THR A 278 2.03 -32.77 -3.14
N ALA A 279 1.50 -33.34 -4.23
CA ALA A 279 1.48 -34.79 -4.45
C ALA A 279 2.88 -35.44 -4.36
N ALA A 280 3.94 -34.63 -4.43
CA ALA A 280 5.35 -35.01 -4.27
C ALA A 280 5.81 -35.14 -2.80
N GLY A 281 4.90 -35.11 -1.81
CA GLY A 281 5.24 -35.36 -0.41
C GLY A 281 5.99 -34.21 0.27
N HIS A 282 5.66 -32.96 -0.07
CA HIS A 282 6.17 -31.77 0.61
C HIS A 282 5.05 -31.01 1.33
N ARG A 283 5.35 -30.50 2.52
CA ARG A 283 4.51 -29.59 3.30
C ARG A 283 5.09 -28.18 3.23
N LYS A 284 4.21 -27.19 3.30
CA LYS A 284 4.57 -25.78 3.24
C LYS A 284 4.33 -25.15 4.60
N VAL A 285 5.40 -24.67 5.21
CA VAL A 285 5.35 -23.94 6.47
C VAL A 285 5.37 -22.45 6.13
N CYS A 286 4.24 -21.78 6.33
CA CYS A 286 4.07 -20.35 6.08
C CYS A 286 4.54 -19.57 7.31
N CYS A 287 5.47 -18.64 7.10
CA CYS A 287 6.12 -17.87 8.15
C CYS A 287 5.94 -16.38 7.87
N SER A 288 5.55 -15.60 8.87
CA SER A 288 5.39 -14.15 8.81
C SER A 288 6.64 -13.40 9.28
N SER A 289 7.65 -14.11 9.80
CA SER A 289 8.89 -13.52 10.29
C SER A 289 10.13 -14.40 10.04
N PRO A 290 11.36 -13.82 10.01
CA PRO A 290 12.59 -14.61 9.98
C PRO A 290 12.78 -15.51 11.21
N GLU A 291 12.26 -15.09 12.37
CA GLU A 291 12.28 -15.87 13.61
C GLU A 291 11.46 -17.16 13.47
N GLU A 292 10.28 -17.08 12.84
CA GLU A 292 9.45 -18.25 12.49
C GLU A 292 10.13 -19.16 11.46
N VAL A 293 10.82 -18.60 10.46
CA VAL A 293 11.62 -19.39 9.51
C VAL A 293 12.69 -20.18 10.25
N ALA A 294 13.37 -19.56 11.21
CA ALA A 294 14.41 -20.22 12.00
C ALA A 294 13.83 -21.28 12.95
N ALA A 295 12.67 -21.02 13.56
CA ALA A 295 11.96 -21.99 14.38
C ALA A 295 11.48 -23.20 13.55
N ALA A 296 10.89 -22.95 12.37
CA ALA A 296 10.47 -23.98 11.43
C ALA A 296 11.66 -24.82 10.93
N ALA A 297 12.80 -24.19 10.62
CA ALA A 297 14.01 -24.90 10.25
C ALA A 297 14.53 -25.80 11.40
N ARG A 298 14.51 -25.31 12.65
CA ARG A 298 14.88 -26.12 13.83
C ARG A 298 13.94 -27.30 14.04
N ALA A 299 12.63 -27.11 13.89
CA ALA A 299 11.63 -28.17 14.00
C ALA A 299 11.84 -29.29 12.95
N GLU A 300 12.41 -28.94 11.80
CA GLU A 300 12.76 -29.86 10.71
C GLU A 300 14.18 -30.44 10.84
N GLY A 301 14.81 -30.27 12.00
CA GLY A 301 16.08 -30.88 12.37
C GLY A 301 17.33 -30.06 12.01
N ARG A 302 17.18 -28.76 11.72
CA ARG A 302 18.32 -27.84 11.46
C ARG A 302 18.64 -27.00 12.71
N PRO A 303 19.59 -27.42 13.56
CA PRO A 303 19.82 -26.81 14.88
C PRO A 303 20.25 -25.34 14.81
N ASP A 304 20.92 -24.94 13.74
CA ASP A 304 21.33 -23.56 13.47
C ASP A 304 20.16 -22.64 13.08
N GLY A 305 18.99 -23.21 12.76
CA GLY A 305 17.81 -22.46 12.32
C GLY A 305 17.95 -21.89 10.92
N THR A 306 18.91 -22.36 10.12
CA THR A 306 19.04 -21.93 8.72
C THR A 306 18.21 -22.83 7.82
N PRO A 307 17.60 -22.34 6.73
CA PRO A 307 17.10 -23.21 5.66
C PRO A 307 18.23 -23.98 4.97
N SER A 308 17.92 -25.11 4.33
CA SER A 308 18.91 -25.87 3.56
C SER A 308 19.40 -25.11 2.32
N LYS A 309 18.51 -24.34 1.69
CA LYS A 309 18.82 -23.45 0.55
C LYS A 309 17.68 -22.46 0.32
N CYS A 310 17.98 -21.37 -0.36
CA CYS A 310 16.97 -20.48 -0.92
C CYS A 310 16.53 -20.96 -2.31
N CYS A 311 15.27 -20.72 -2.65
CA CYS A 311 14.78 -20.88 -4.02
C CYS A 311 15.64 -20.04 -4.99
N SER A 312 16.03 -20.60 -6.13
CA SER A 312 16.83 -19.89 -7.14
C SER A 312 16.17 -18.63 -7.70
N VAL A 313 14.83 -18.55 -7.63
CA VAL A 313 14.06 -17.37 -8.02
C VAL A 313 14.08 -16.30 -6.91
N CYS A 314 14.18 -16.70 -5.64
CA CYS A 314 14.13 -15.80 -4.49
C CYS A 314 15.51 -15.48 -3.92
N SER A 315 16.59 -16.14 -4.36
CA SER A 315 17.91 -16.03 -3.74
C SER A 315 18.46 -14.60 -3.72
N ALA A 316 18.10 -13.77 -4.70
CA ALA A 316 18.51 -12.36 -4.75
C ALA A 316 17.79 -11.47 -3.72
N SER A 317 16.59 -11.85 -3.27
CA SER A 317 15.80 -11.11 -2.27
C SER A 317 15.85 -11.74 -0.86
N LEU A 318 16.56 -12.87 -0.73
CA LEU A 318 16.71 -13.63 0.52
C LEU A 318 18.18 -13.74 0.96
N ALA A 319 19.11 -13.11 0.24
CA ALA A 319 20.50 -13.04 0.67
C ALA A 319 20.58 -12.13 1.92
N PRO A 320 21.32 -12.53 2.96
CA PRO A 320 21.66 -11.60 4.03
C PRO A 320 22.55 -10.48 3.46
N GLU A 321 22.30 -9.24 3.87
CA GLU A 321 23.26 -8.13 3.71
C GLU A 321 24.52 -8.37 4.56
#